data_AF-A0A257MVY8-F1
#
_entry.id   AF-A0A257MVY8-F1
#
_cell.length_a   1.000
_cell.length_b   1.000
_cell.length_c   1.000
_cell.angle_alpha   90.00
_cell.angle_beta   90.00
_cell.angle_gamma   90.00
#
_symmetry.space_group_name_H-M   'P 1'
#
loop_
_entity.id
_entity.type
_entity.pdbx_description
1 polymer ?
#
loop_
_entity_poly.entity_id
_entity_poly.type
_entity_poly.pdbx_seq_one_letter_code
_entity_poly.pdbx_strand_id
1 'polypeptide(L)'
;MKKMTSICAGLLLLLSSSVFAEEHLTEALEHANTAAVHGEAGDTAILIEHAKAALEQVLEASIVAKGVAKNHLDAAAKELQESIELANLGHIGSATMHAKAAVKHIKISNKYIDSDVIIQKH
;
A
#
# COMPACT_ATOMS: atom_id res chain seq x y z
N MET A 1 -24.60 -45.10 1.55
CA MET A 1 -24.23 -44.28 0.38
C MET A 1 -23.58 -42.99 0.88
N LYS A 2 -22.35 -42.72 0.46
CA LYS A 2 -21.48 -41.62 0.95
C LYS A 2 -22.06 -40.27 0.52
N LYS A 3 -22.32 -39.37 1.47
CA LYS A 3 -22.62 -37.95 1.21
C LYS A 3 -21.42 -37.14 1.66
N MET A 4 -20.39 -37.08 0.82
CA MET A 4 -19.30 -36.13 0.97
C MET A 4 -19.13 -35.45 -0.37
N THR A 5 -19.69 -34.26 -0.53
CA THR A 5 -19.22 -33.37 -1.58
C THR A 5 -19.49 -31.93 -1.20
N SER A 6 -18.40 -31.18 -1.18
CA SER A 6 -18.31 -29.78 -1.56
C SER A 6 -18.60 -28.72 -0.49
N ILE A 7 -17.64 -28.52 0.42
CA ILE A 7 -17.38 -27.22 1.05
C ILE A 7 -15.85 -27.06 1.14
N CYS A 8 -15.15 -26.79 0.03
CA CYS A 8 -13.71 -26.44 0.07
C CYS A 8 -13.32 -25.25 -0.83
N ALA A 9 -14.23 -24.68 -1.63
CA ALA A 9 -13.86 -23.62 -2.58
C ALA A 9 -13.75 -22.22 -1.94
N GLY A 10 -14.41 -21.98 -0.81
CA GLY A 10 -14.43 -20.64 -0.18
C GLY A 10 -13.14 -20.27 0.56
N LEU A 11 -12.43 -21.24 1.13
CA LEU A 11 -11.23 -20.99 1.93
C LEU A 11 -9.99 -20.69 1.08
N LEU A 12 -9.90 -21.24 -0.14
CA LEU A 12 -8.78 -20.95 -1.06
C LEU A 12 -8.80 -19.51 -1.59
N LEU A 13 -9.99 -18.93 -1.82
CA LEU A 13 -10.12 -17.57 -2.37
C LEU A 13 -9.64 -16.48 -1.41
N LEU A 14 -9.77 -16.70 -0.10
CA LEU A 14 -9.36 -15.72 0.92
C LEU A 14 -7.84 -15.70 1.14
N LEU A 15 -7.18 -16.85 0.99
CA LEU A 15 -5.72 -16.95 1.14
C LEU A 15 -5.00 -16.23 -0.01
N SER A 16 -5.47 -16.39 -1.25
CA SER A 16 -4.86 -15.76 -2.43
C SER A 16 -4.88 -14.22 -2.38
N SER A 17 -5.94 -13.61 -1.84
CA SER A 17 -6.03 -12.15 -1.74
C SER A 17 -5.01 -11.54 -0.77
N SER A 18 -4.59 -12.30 0.25
CA SER A 18 -3.62 -11.81 1.24
C SER A 18 -2.19 -11.79 0.72
N VAL A 19 -1.79 -12.84 -0.01
CA VAL A 19 -0.47 -12.93 -0.66
C VAL A 19 -0.30 -11.85 -1.72
N PHE A 20 -1.36 -11.59 -2.48
CA PHE A 20 -1.37 -10.53 -3.50
C PHE A 20 -1.20 -9.13 -2.87
N ALA A 21 -1.87 -8.87 -1.74
CA ALA A 21 -1.72 -7.61 -1.03
C ALA A 21 -0.29 -7.42 -0.46
N GLU A 22 0.37 -8.49 -0.01
CA GLU A 22 1.75 -8.43 0.52
C GLU A 22 2.79 -8.05 -0.55
N GLU A 23 2.66 -8.60 -1.76
CA GLU A 23 3.55 -8.28 -2.90
C GLU A 23 3.41 -6.82 -3.31
N HIS A 24 2.18 -6.35 -3.54
CA HIS A 24 1.90 -4.95 -3.89
C HIS A 24 2.38 -3.95 -2.83
N LEU A 25 2.29 -4.29 -1.55
CA LEU A 25 2.73 -3.38 -0.49
C LEU A 25 4.24 -3.32 -0.34
N THR A 26 4.97 -4.37 -0.71
CA THR A 26 6.43 -4.34 -0.74
C THR A 26 6.91 -3.36 -1.81
N GLU A 27 6.40 -3.47 -3.03
CA GLU A 27 6.75 -2.56 -4.13
C GLU A 27 6.27 -1.12 -3.87
N ALA A 28 5.03 -0.95 -3.38
CA ALA A 28 4.52 0.36 -2.98
C ALA A 28 5.42 1.03 -1.95
N LEU A 29 5.92 0.26 -0.97
CA LEU A 29 6.80 0.76 0.07
C LEU A 29 8.16 1.17 -0.50
N GLU A 30 8.73 0.39 -1.42
CA GLU A 30 9.98 0.75 -2.10
C GLU A 30 9.82 2.07 -2.85
N HIS A 31 8.81 2.18 -3.72
CA HIS A 31 8.54 3.41 -4.46
C HIS A 31 8.29 4.61 -3.52
N ALA A 32 7.49 4.46 -2.47
CA ALA A 32 7.22 5.55 -1.53
C ALA A 32 8.49 6.00 -0.77
N ASN A 33 9.39 5.07 -0.41
CA ASN A 33 10.69 5.43 0.19
C ASN A 33 11.58 6.15 -0.82
N THR A 34 11.66 5.67 -2.06
CA THR A 34 12.45 6.33 -3.11
C THR A 34 11.94 7.74 -3.38
N ALA A 35 10.62 7.94 -3.40
CA ALA A 35 10.03 9.27 -3.52
C ALA A 35 10.43 10.20 -2.35
N ALA A 36 10.43 9.69 -1.11
CA ALA A 36 10.87 10.44 0.05
C ALA A 36 12.37 10.81 0.00
N VAL A 37 13.23 9.86 -0.38
CA VAL A 37 14.69 10.08 -0.49
C VAL A 37 15.02 11.11 -1.58
N HIS A 38 14.43 10.96 -2.76
CA HIS A 38 14.65 11.92 -3.85
C HIS A 38 13.99 13.28 -3.57
N GLY A 39 12.91 13.31 -2.80
CA GLY A 39 12.36 14.54 -2.24
C GLY A 39 13.35 15.31 -1.36
N GLU A 40 14.04 14.61 -0.46
CA GLU A 40 15.10 15.20 0.37
C GLU A 40 16.28 15.71 -0.48
N ALA A 41 16.58 15.04 -1.58
CA ALA A 41 17.62 15.44 -2.53
C ALA A 41 17.20 16.62 -3.44
N GLY A 42 15.92 16.99 -3.45
CA GLY A 42 15.37 18.02 -4.34
C GLY A 42 15.09 17.54 -5.78
N ASP A 43 15.12 16.23 -6.02
CA ASP A 43 14.89 15.61 -7.33
C ASP A 43 13.38 15.48 -7.61
N THR A 44 12.74 16.62 -7.91
CA THR A 44 11.27 16.73 -8.08
C THR A 44 10.69 15.65 -9.02
N ALA A 45 11.34 15.43 -10.17
CA ALA A 45 10.84 14.52 -11.19
C ALA A 45 10.83 13.07 -10.69
N ILE A 46 11.90 12.64 -10.01
CA ILE A 46 12.04 11.28 -9.45
C ILE A 46 11.07 11.10 -8.28
N LEU A 47 10.89 12.11 -7.42
CA LEU A 47 9.83 12.09 -6.40
C LEU A 47 8.48 11.81 -7.03
N ILE A 48 8.09 12.59 -8.06
CA ILE A 48 6.76 12.47 -8.69
C ILE A 48 6.58 11.09 -9.34
N GLU A 49 7.60 10.60 -10.04
CA GLU A 49 7.57 9.29 -10.70
C GLU A 49 7.32 8.17 -9.70
N HIS A 50 8.14 8.11 -8.65
CA HIS A 50 8.00 7.06 -7.64
C HIS A 50 6.75 7.24 -6.78
N ALA A 51 6.31 8.46 -6.49
CA ALA A 51 5.06 8.69 -5.77
C ALA A 51 3.83 8.21 -6.57
N LYS A 52 3.84 8.35 -7.91
CA LYS A 52 2.78 7.81 -8.78
C LYS A 52 2.76 6.29 -8.79
N ALA A 53 3.93 5.66 -8.93
CA ALA A 53 4.04 4.20 -8.89
C ALA A 53 3.56 3.64 -7.54
N ALA A 54 3.97 4.26 -6.43
CA ALA A 54 3.47 3.90 -5.10
C ALA A 54 1.95 4.08 -5.00
N LEU A 55 1.39 5.15 -5.55
CA LEU A 55 -0.05 5.43 -5.48
C LEU A 55 -0.86 4.36 -6.20
N GLU A 56 -0.43 3.96 -7.39
CA GLU A 56 -1.08 2.87 -8.16
C GLU A 56 -1.13 1.58 -7.34
N GLN A 57 0.01 1.14 -6.82
CA GLN A 57 0.13 -0.08 -6.01
C GLN A 57 -0.69 -0.01 -4.71
N VAL A 58 -0.71 1.15 -4.02
CA VAL A 58 -1.55 1.36 -2.82
C VAL A 58 -3.03 1.27 -3.15
N LEU A 59 -3.47 1.84 -4.28
CA LEU A 59 -4.87 1.78 -4.70
C LEU A 59 -5.29 0.35 -5.02
N GLU A 60 -4.45 -0.41 -5.73
CA GLU A 60 -4.68 -1.83 -6.01
C GLU A 60 -4.81 -2.65 -4.71
N ALA A 61 -3.87 -2.48 -3.79
CA ALA A 61 -3.93 -3.15 -2.48
C ALA A 61 -5.18 -2.73 -1.67
N SER A 62 -5.61 -1.47 -1.75
CA SER A 62 -6.78 -0.97 -1.02
C SER A 62 -8.11 -1.57 -1.49
N ILE A 63 -8.21 -1.99 -2.76
CA ILE A 63 -9.43 -2.63 -3.31
C ILE A 63 -9.74 -3.93 -2.57
N VAL A 64 -8.72 -4.69 -2.19
CA VAL A 64 -8.87 -6.02 -1.56
C VAL A 64 -8.70 -5.98 -0.03
N ALA A 65 -8.03 -4.96 0.49
CA ALA A 65 -7.84 -4.78 1.92
C ALA A 65 -9.16 -4.48 2.65
N LYS A 66 -9.19 -4.79 3.95
CA LYS A 66 -10.34 -4.53 4.83
C LYS A 66 -9.86 -3.95 6.15
N GLY A 67 -10.81 -3.43 6.94
CA GLY A 67 -10.58 -3.00 8.31
C GLY A 67 -9.46 -1.96 8.44
N VAL A 68 -8.59 -2.16 9.43
CA VAL A 68 -7.52 -1.21 9.76
C VAL A 68 -6.49 -1.09 8.64
N ALA A 69 -6.14 -2.19 7.97
CA ALA A 69 -5.23 -2.17 6.82
C ALA A 69 -5.75 -1.23 5.72
N LYS A 70 -7.02 -1.40 5.32
CA LYS A 70 -7.65 -0.53 4.31
C LYS A 70 -7.61 0.95 4.71
N ASN A 71 -7.95 1.27 5.96
CA ASN A 71 -7.92 2.67 6.43
C ASN A 71 -6.52 3.29 6.29
N HIS A 72 -5.47 2.51 6.57
CA HIS A 72 -4.10 2.99 6.37
C HIS A 72 -3.72 3.08 4.89
N LEU A 73 -4.17 2.19 4.01
CA LEU A 73 -3.93 2.31 2.56
C LEU A 73 -4.65 3.52 1.95
N ASP A 74 -5.90 3.78 2.34
CA ASP A 74 -6.63 4.97 1.88
C ASP A 74 -5.94 6.26 2.33
N ALA A 75 -5.42 6.29 3.55
CA ALA A 75 -4.60 7.41 4.03
C ALA A 75 -3.27 7.52 3.26
N ALA A 76 -2.57 6.41 3.00
CA ALA A 76 -1.36 6.43 2.18
C ALA A 76 -1.62 6.97 0.77
N ALA A 77 -2.73 6.58 0.13
CA ALA A 77 -3.11 7.08 -1.18
C ALA A 77 -3.32 8.60 -1.17
N LYS A 78 -4.02 9.12 -0.14
CA LYS A 78 -4.23 10.57 0.03
C LYS A 78 -2.92 11.32 0.20
N GLU A 79 -2.02 10.82 1.04
CA GLU A 79 -0.68 11.41 1.25
C GLU A 79 0.14 11.40 -0.05
N LEU A 80 0.10 10.31 -0.84
CA LEU A 80 0.81 10.26 -2.12
C LEU A 80 0.23 11.23 -3.16
N GLN A 81 -1.09 11.39 -3.21
CA GLN A 81 -1.74 12.40 -4.05
C GLN A 81 -1.28 13.82 -3.67
N GLU A 82 -1.30 14.15 -2.38
CA GLU A 82 -0.83 15.46 -1.88
C GLU A 82 0.67 15.66 -2.17
N SER A 83 1.49 14.62 -2.02
CA SER A 83 2.91 14.64 -2.41
C SER A 83 3.09 15.00 -3.89
N ILE A 84 2.35 14.35 -4.79
CA ILE A 84 2.43 14.59 -6.23
C ILE A 84 1.97 16.01 -6.56
N GLU A 85 0.84 16.45 -6.02
CA GLU A 85 0.30 17.80 -6.25
C GLU A 85 1.29 18.88 -5.81
N LEU A 86 1.80 18.78 -4.58
CA LEU A 86 2.75 19.75 -4.03
C LEU A 86 4.08 19.75 -4.78
N ALA A 87 4.59 18.58 -5.19
CA ALA A 87 5.80 18.51 -6.00
C ALA A 87 5.63 19.18 -7.37
N ASN A 88 4.48 18.98 -8.02
CA ASN A 88 4.14 19.66 -9.28
C ASN A 88 4.04 21.19 -9.11
N LEU A 89 3.68 21.67 -7.91
CA LEU A 89 3.67 23.10 -7.56
C LEU A 89 5.05 23.63 -7.12
N GLY A 90 6.09 22.80 -7.13
CA GLY A 90 7.45 23.16 -6.69
C GLY A 90 7.63 23.19 -5.17
N HIS A 91 6.63 22.76 -4.39
CA HIS A 91 6.68 22.70 -2.93
C HIS A 91 7.34 21.39 -2.45
N ILE A 92 8.60 21.18 -2.85
CA ILE A 92 9.33 19.92 -2.62
C ILE A 92 9.37 19.50 -1.14
N GLY A 93 9.56 20.45 -0.22
CA GLY A 93 9.67 20.13 1.21
C GLY A 93 8.39 19.51 1.74
N SER A 94 7.25 20.13 1.45
CA SER A 94 5.94 19.61 1.82
C SER A 94 5.64 18.29 1.10
N ALA A 95 5.94 18.20 -0.19
CA ALA A 95 5.77 16.96 -0.95
C ALA A 95 6.53 15.78 -0.30
N THR A 96 7.78 16.01 0.09
CA THR A 96 8.62 15.03 0.79
C THR A 96 8.02 14.60 2.12
N MET A 97 7.41 15.53 2.87
CA MET A 97 6.72 15.19 4.12
C MET A 97 5.53 14.26 3.89
N HIS A 98 4.74 14.51 2.85
CA HIS A 98 3.61 13.65 2.48
C HIS A 98 4.08 12.28 1.98
N ALA A 99 5.15 12.19 1.18
CA ALA A 99 5.75 10.90 0.80
C ALA A 99 6.19 10.08 2.03
N LYS A 100 6.80 10.72 3.03
CA LYS A 100 7.18 10.05 4.30
C LYS A 100 5.96 9.61 5.12
N ALA A 101 4.90 10.40 5.12
CA ALA A 101 3.65 10.02 5.79
C ALA A 101 3.04 8.79 5.11
N ALA A 102 3.03 8.74 3.78
CA ALA A 102 2.59 7.57 3.02
C ALA A 102 3.40 6.32 3.38
N VAL A 103 4.74 6.40 3.44
CA VAL A 103 5.62 5.30 3.90
C VAL A 103 5.18 4.75 5.26
N LYS A 104 4.86 5.64 6.20
CA LYS A 104 4.39 5.23 7.55
C LYS A 104 3.07 4.48 7.47
N HIS A 105 2.12 4.98 6.69
CA HIS A 105 0.81 4.35 6.53
C HIS A 105 0.91 2.98 5.84
N ILE A 106 1.72 2.84 4.79
CA ILE A 106 1.97 1.56 4.10
C ILE A 106 2.55 0.53 5.07
N LYS A 107 3.57 0.90 5.86
CA LYS A 107 4.16 0.01 6.88
C LYS A 107 3.15 -0.46 7.91
N ILE A 108 2.25 0.42 8.36
CA ILE A 108 1.22 0.05 9.31
C ILE A 108 0.22 -0.90 8.66
N SER A 109 -0.23 -0.61 7.43
CA SER A 109 -1.14 -1.49 6.70
C SER A 109 -0.56 -2.91 6.54
N ASN A 110 0.69 -3.02 6.10
CA ASN A 110 1.36 -4.31 5.92
C ASN A 110 1.31 -5.17 7.19
N LYS A 111 1.63 -4.55 8.33
CA LYS A 111 1.57 -5.24 9.64
C LYS A 111 0.17 -5.79 9.96
N TYR A 112 -0.91 -5.09 9.59
CA TYR A 112 -2.27 -5.56 9.82
C TYR A 112 -2.68 -6.66 8.84
N ILE A 113 -2.24 -6.60 7.59
CA ILE A 113 -2.43 -7.70 6.62
C ILE A 113 -1.71 -8.97 7.10
N ASP A 114 -0.46 -8.85 7.55
CA ASP A 114 0.30 -9.98 8.12
C ASP A 114 -0.42 -10.60 9.32
N SER A 115 -1.02 -9.76 10.17
CA SER A 115 -1.76 -10.21 11.36
C SER A 115 -3.05 -10.94 10.99
N ASP A 116 -3.79 -10.45 10.00
CA ASP A 116 -5.02 -11.11 9.52
C ASP A 116 -4.71 -12.48 8.88
N VAL A 117 -3.58 -12.62 8.19
CA VAL A 117 -3.10 -13.90 7.65
C VAL A 117 -2.82 -14.91 8.77
N ILE A 118 -2.25 -14.48 9.89
CA ILE A 118 -1.96 -15.35 11.03
C ILE A 118 -3.25 -15.83 11.71
N ILE A 119 -4.27 -14.96 11.84
CA ILE A 119 -5.54 -15.33 12.48
C ILE A 119 -6.33 -16.35 11.63
N GLN A 120 -6.21 -16.32 10.30
CA GLN A 120 -6.88 -17.28 9.41
C GLN A 120 -6.21 -18.67 9.34
N LYS A 121 -5.04 -18.86 9.98
CA LYS A 121 -4.30 -20.14 9.99
C LYS A 121 -4.68 -21.09 11.14
N HIS A 122 -5.62 -20.72 12.02
CA HIS A 122 -6.11 -21.53 13.15
C HIS A 122 -7.62 -21.65 13.15
#